data_AF-A0A7R9QE78-F1
#
_entry.id   AF-A0A7R9QE78-F1
#
_cell.length_a   1.000
_cell.length_b   1.000
_cell.length_c   1.000
_cell.angle_alpha   90.00
_cell.angle_beta   90.00
_cell.angle_gamma   90.00
#
_symmetry.space_group_name_H-M   'P 1'
#
loop_
_entity.id
_entity.type
_entity.pdbx_description
1 polymer ?
#
loop_
_entity_poly.entity_id
_entity_poly.type
_entity_poly.pdbx_seq_one_letter_code
_entity_poly.pdbx_strand_id
1 'polypeptide(L)'
;MSEKGLGPKIYGLFESGQIFKYYKHRCFRTDEQKDPKLVQELAQKLARLHSTSVPIKKFSNWIPNYFNNCYSEANSRFDLKTLYEECNCETFKTHDLNTELEWLKKLIVETDSPVMFTHVDFRGSNIMVTETDGIVLCDFEYSCNDYRGFDFGSIFNEWGNAYGKHFGEFTDDHNIIPFIESYIEESVNIVGQDFARD
;
A
#
# COMPACT_ATOMS: atom_id res chain seq x y z
N MET A 1 15.00 -4.93 -4.37
CA MET A 1 13.86 -5.53 -5.11
C MET A 1 14.30 -6.24 -6.40
N SER A 2 15.00 -5.56 -7.30
CA SER A 2 15.53 -6.14 -8.57
C SER A 2 16.24 -7.48 -8.40
N GLU A 3 17.24 -7.58 -7.50
CA GLU A 3 18.00 -8.84 -7.30
C GLU A 3 17.17 -10.00 -6.74
N LYS A 4 16.09 -9.68 -6.01
CA LYS A 4 15.18 -10.67 -5.41
C LYS A 4 14.04 -11.06 -6.36
N GLY A 5 13.99 -10.50 -7.57
CA GLY A 5 12.92 -10.77 -8.54
C GLY A 5 11.54 -10.24 -8.13
N LEU A 6 11.47 -9.33 -7.15
CA LEU A 6 10.21 -8.79 -6.61
C LEU A 6 9.70 -7.55 -7.36
N GLY A 7 10.50 -7.00 -8.27
CA GLY A 7 10.13 -5.88 -9.11
C GLY A 7 11.00 -5.82 -10.37
N PRO A 8 10.87 -4.75 -11.17
CA PRO A 8 11.62 -4.60 -12.41
C PRO A 8 13.12 -4.73 -12.21
N LYS A 9 13.78 -5.39 -13.18
CA LYS A 9 15.24 -5.40 -13.24
C LYS A 9 15.76 -3.97 -13.40
N ILE A 10 16.67 -3.57 -12.53
CA ILE A 10 17.38 -2.28 -12.65
C ILE A 10 18.57 -2.48 -13.59
N TYR A 11 18.68 -1.61 -14.60
CA TYR A 11 19.82 -1.55 -15.50
C TYR A 11 20.83 -0.46 -15.12
N GLY A 12 20.40 0.59 -14.43
CA GLY A 12 21.27 1.66 -13.98
C GLY A 12 20.60 2.60 -12.98
N LEU A 13 21.40 3.17 -12.08
CA LEU A 13 21.01 4.18 -11.11
C LEU A 13 21.92 5.40 -11.31
N PHE A 14 21.34 6.58 -11.32
CA PHE A 14 22.02 7.86 -11.52
C PHE A 14 21.46 8.90 -10.54
N GLU A 15 22.17 10.00 -10.33
CA GLU A 15 21.74 11.06 -9.41
C GLU A 15 20.36 11.62 -9.77
N SER A 16 20.04 11.73 -11.06
CA SER A 16 18.79 12.29 -11.57
C SER A 16 17.72 11.26 -11.92
N GLY A 17 17.95 9.96 -11.70
CA GLY A 17 16.96 8.95 -12.06
C GLY A 17 17.47 7.52 -12.17
N GLN A 18 16.61 6.66 -12.70
CA GLN A 18 16.81 5.20 -12.70
C GLN A 18 16.34 4.61 -14.04
N ILE A 19 17.00 3.55 -14.50
CA ILE A 19 16.62 2.81 -15.71
C ILE A 19 16.21 1.40 -15.34
N PHE A 20 15.01 1.01 -15.75
CA PHE A 20 14.41 -0.30 -15.45
C PHE A 20 14.09 -1.10 -16.72
N LYS A 21 13.92 -2.41 -16.56
CA LYS A 21 13.25 -3.26 -17.56
C LYS A 21 11.84 -2.74 -17.82
N TYR A 22 11.55 -2.52 -19.09
CA TYR A 22 10.19 -2.26 -19.56
C TYR A 22 9.38 -3.55 -19.61
N TYR A 23 8.14 -3.48 -19.16
CA TYR A 23 7.14 -4.54 -19.30
C TYR A 23 5.99 -4.00 -20.14
N LYS A 24 5.60 -4.74 -21.19
CA LYS A 24 4.31 -4.50 -21.84
C LYS A 24 3.23 -5.01 -20.88
N HIS A 25 2.43 -4.09 -20.35
CA HIS A 25 1.51 -4.41 -19.26
C HIS A 25 0.24 -3.57 -19.33
N ARG A 26 -0.74 -4.00 -18.54
CA ARG A 26 -1.86 -3.19 -18.07
C ARG A 26 -1.79 -3.12 -16.54
N CYS A 27 -2.37 -2.08 -15.94
CA CYS A 27 -2.43 -1.97 -14.48
C CYS A 27 -3.49 -2.92 -13.90
N PHE A 28 -3.30 -3.40 -12.68
CA PHE A 28 -4.30 -4.17 -11.96
C PHE A 28 -5.47 -3.26 -11.54
N ARG A 29 -6.63 -3.46 -12.14
CA ARG A 29 -7.85 -2.66 -11.93
C ARG A 29 -9.06 -3.57 -11.75
N THR A 30 -10.26 -2.98 -11.83
CA THR A 30 -11.53 -3.65 -11.58
C THR A 30 -11.79 -4.87 -12.47
N ASP A 31 -11.24 -4.92 -13.69
CA ASP A 31 -11.39 -6.10 -14.56
C ASP A 31 -10.47 -7.25 -14.13
N GLU A 32 -9.29 -6.92 -13.63
CA GLU A 32 -8.33 -7.89 -13.11
C GLU A 32 -8.74 -8.49 -11.78
N GLN A 33 -9.37 -7.67 -10.93
CA GLN A 33 -9.93 -8.11 -9.65
C GLN A 33 -10.96 -9.23 -9.81
N LYS A 34 -11.56 -9.37 -11.00
CA LYS A 34 -12.52 -10.45 -11.32
C LYS A 34 -11.85 -11.77 -11.67
N ASP A 35 -10.54 -11.81 -11.90
CA ASP A 35 -9.78 -13.03 -12.19
C ASP A 35 -9.19 -13.61 -10.90
N PRO A 36 -9.74 -14.73 -10.37
CA PRO A 36 -9.26 -15.31 -9.12
C PRO A 36 -7.78 -15.71 -9.17
N LYS A 37 -7.24 -16.04 -10.35
CA LYS A 37 -5.82 -16.41 -10.48
C LYS A 37 -4.91 -15.20 -10.32
N LEU A 38 -5.30 -14.06 -10.88
CA LEU A 38 -4.53 -12.82 -10.71
C LEU A 38 -4.62 -12.31 -9.27
N VAL A 39 -5.80 -12.41 -8.65
CA VAL A 39 -6.00 -12.08 -7.23
C VAL A 39 -5.12 -12.95 -6.33
N GLN A 40 -5.11 -14.27 -6.57
CA GLN A 40 -4.24 -15.21 -5.86
C GLN A 40 -2.76 -14.86 -6.06
N GLU A 41 -2.32 -14.63 -7.29
CA GLU A 41 -0.93 -14.25 -7.57
C GLU A 41 -0.56 -12.94 -6.87
N LEU A 42 -1.46 -11.96 -6.82
CA LEU A 42 -1.22 -10.68 -6.15
C LEU A 42 -1.01 -10.86 -4.65
N ALA A 43 -1.86 -11.66 -4.00
CA ALA A 43 -1.72 -12.01 -2.59
C ALA A 43 -0.38 -12.70 -2.30
N GLN A 44 0.04 -13.63 -3.16
CA GLN A 44 1.34 -14.30 -3.06
C GLN A 44 2.52 -13.33 -3.25
N LYS A 45 2.41 -12.36 -4.15
CA LYS A 45 3.45 -11.33 -4.36
C LYS A 45 3.56 -10.43 -3.14
N LEU A 46 2.45 -10.05 -2.52
CA LEU A 46 2.44 -9.29 -1.27
C LEU A 46 3.04 -10.10 -0.10
N ALA A 47 2.72 -11.39 0.01
CA ALA A 47 3.33 -12.29 1.00
C ALA A 47 4.86 -12.32 0.87
N ARG A 48 5.38 -12.51 -0.35
CA ARG A 48 6.82 -12.48 -0.62
C ARG A 48 7.45 -11.14 -0.32
N LEU A 49 6.75 -10.03 -0.60
CA LEU A 49 7.21 -8.69 -0.25
C LEU A 49 7.33 -8.54 1.27
N HIS A 50 6.27 -8.84 2.02
CA HIS A 50 6.24 -8.75 3.48
C HIS A 50 7.28 -9.67 4.16
N SER A 51 7.59 -10.83 3.58
CA SER A 51 8.64 -11.73 4.07
C SER A 51 10.07 -11.30 3.69
N THR A 52 10.24 -10.18 2.98
CA THR A 52 11.55 -9.75 2.51
C THR A 52 12.33 -8.99 3.57
N SER A 53 13.47 -9.55 3.99
CA SER A 53 14.45 -8.82 4.80
C SER A 53 15.28 -7.84 3.96
N VAL A 54 15.34 -6.58 4.38
CA VAL A 54 16.12 -5.51 3.76
C VAL A 54 17.01 -4.83 4.81
N PRO A 55 18.26 -4.44 4.48
CA PRO A 55 19.19 -3.83 5.43
C PRO A 55 18.88 -2.34 5.65
N ILE A 56 17.66 -2.02 6.05
CA ILE A 56 17.18 -0.67 6.38
C ILE A 56 16.64 -0.64 7.81
N LYS A 57 16.16 0.53 8.27
CA LYS A 57 15.57 0.70 9.62
C LYS A 57 14.44 -0.31 9.85
N LYS A 58 14.43 -0.98 11.00
CA LYS A 58 13.48 -2.07 11.34
C LYS A 58 12.03 -1.62 11.51
N PHE A 59 11.82 -0.37 11.95
CA PHE A 59 10.51 0.26 11.99
C PHE A 59 10.68 1.73 11.63
N SER A 60 10.11 2.15 10.52
CA SER A 60 10.24 3.51 10.00
C SER A 60 9.38 4.49 10.81
N ASN A 61 8.19 4.06 11.25
CA ASN A 61 7.09 4.93 11.69
C ASN A 61 6.72 5.94 10.58
N TRP A 62 6.76 5.50 9.31
CA TRP A 62 6.66 6.37 8.16
C TRP A 62 5.25 6.96 8.06
N ILE A 63 4.21 6.14 8.22
CA ILE A 63 2.81 6.57 8.04
C ILE A 63 2.42 7.72 9.01
N PRO A 64 2.60 7.61 10.35
CA PRO A 64 2.28 8.72 11.25
C PRO A 64 3.12 9.97 11.00
N ASN A 65 4.40 9.79 10.66
CA ASN A 65 5.30 10.90 10.35
C ASN A 65 4.88 11.63 9.07
N TYR A 66 4.44 10.88 8.04
CA TYR A 66 3.93 11.44 6.80
C TYR A 66 2.72 12.34 7.06
N PHE A 67 1.73 11.85 7.83
CA PHE A 67 0.56 12.65 8.19
C PHE A 67 0.93 13.93 8.96
N ASN A 68 1.83 13.84 9.94
CA ASN A 68 2.30 15.01 10.68
C ASN A 68 2.99 16.04 9.78
N ASN A 69 3.83 15.58 8.84
CA ASN A 69 4.53 16.45 7.91
C ASN A 69 3.56 17.14 6.97
N CYS A 70 2.61 16.40 6.37
CA CYS A 70 1.58 16.99 5.50
C CYS A 70 0.75 18.03 6.24
N TYR A 71 0.29 17.73 7.46
CA TYR A 71 -0.49 18.66 8.27
C TYR A 71 0.33 19.92 8.63
N SER A 72 1.56 19.74 9.11
CA SER A 72 2.46 20.83 9.48
C SER A 72 2.79 21.73 8.28
N GLU A 73 3.09 21.13 7.13
CA GLU A 73 3.37 21.86 5.89
C GLU A 73 2.14 22.66 5.43
N ALA A 74 0.96 22.05 5.42
CA ALA A 74 -0.28 22.73 5.07
C ALA A 74 -0.57 23.90 6.02
N ASN A 75 -0.47 23.67 7.34
CA ASN A 75 -0.69 24.71 8.35
C ASN A 75 0.36 25.83 8.31
N SER A 76 1.58 25.55 7.85
CA SER A 76 2.63 26.56 7.69
C SER A 76 2.42 27.47 6.46
N ARG A 77 1.69 26.98 5.45
CA ARG A 77 1.50 27.66 4.16
C ARG A 77 0.15 28.34 4.04
N PHE A 78 -0.86 27.82 4.73
CA PHE A 78 -2.25 28.23 4.56
C PHE A 78 -2.90 28.52 5.91
N ASP A 79 -3.83 29.47 5.93
CA ASP A 79 -4.84 29.53 6.98
C ASP A 79 -5.86 28.43 6.71
N LEU A 80 -5.69 27.30 7.40
CA LEU A 80 -6.52 26.11 7.19
C LEU A 80 -8.00 26.40 7.43
N LYS A 81 -8.35 27.29 8.37
CA LYS A 81 -9.76 27.61 8.65
C LYS A 81 -10.42 28.29 7.45
N THR A 82 -9.74 29.30 6.89
CA THR A 82 -10.21 29.97 5.67
C THR A 82 -10.27 28.98 4.50
N LEU A 83 -9.25 28.13 4.36
CA LEU A 83 -9.22 27.11 3.29
C LEU A 83 -10.40 26.12 3.41
N TYR A 84 -10.79 25.71 4.62
CA TYR A 84 -11.94 24.82 4.84
C TYR A 84 -13.26 25.48 4.42
N GLU A 85 -13.40 26.78 4.70
CA GLU A 85 -14.55 27.57 4.28
C GLU A 85 -14.61 27.70 2.74
N GLU A 86 -13.47 28.04 2.10
CA GLU A 86 -13.32 28.21 0.65
C GLU A 86 -13.54 26.90 -0.13
N CYS A 87 -13.02 25.77 0.37
CA CYS A 87 -13.21 24.46 -0.24
C CYS A 87 -14.67 23.98 -0.17
N ASN A 88 -15.52 24.68 0.60
CA ASN A 88 -16.90 24.30 0.89
C ASN A 88 -17.04 22.83 1.32
N CYS A 89 -16.05 22.32 2.07
CA CYS A 89 -16.01 20.95 2.54
C CYS A 89 -16.65 20.87 3.92
N GLU A 90 -17.87 20.32 4.02
CA GLU A 90 -18.61 20.26 5.29
C GLU A 90 -17.84 19.48 6.37
N THR A 91 -17.19 18.38 5.99
CA THR A 91 -16.39 17.56 6.92
C THR A 91 -15.31 18.38 7.63
N PHE A 92 -14.57 19.22 6.90
CA PHE A 92 -13.52 20.07 7.49
C PHE A 92 -14.08 21.28 8.26
N LYS A 93 -15.35 21.64 8.06
CA LYS A 93 -16.01 22.69 8.84
C LYS A 93 -16.51 22.16 10.19
N THR A 94 -16.91 20.90 10.27
CA THR A 94 -17.49 20.30 11.48
C THR A 94 -16.52 19.45 12.30
N HIS A 95 -15.35 19.09 11.75
CA HIS A 95 -14.33 18.28 12.42
C HIS A 95 -12.99 19.00 12.43
N ASP A 96 -12.27 18.90 13.56
CA ASP A 96 -10.92 19.41 13.68
C ASP A 96 -9.91 18.40 13.13
N LEU A 97 -9.26 18.74 12.01
CA LEU A 97 -8.34 17.83 11.32
C LEU A 97 -7.22 17.31 12.21
N ASN A 98 -6.67 18.15 13.10
CA ASN A 98 -5.61 17.72 14.01
C ASN A 98 -6.11 16.65 14.99
N THR A 99 -7.29 16.85 15.56
CA THR A 99 -7.94 15.88 16.46
C THR A 99 -8.22 14.56 15.74
N GLU A 100 -8.74 14.61 14.52
CA GLU A 100 -8.96 13.40 13.70
C GLU A 100 -7.65 12.67 13.37
N LEU A 101 -6.58 13.40 13.07
CA LEU A 101 -5.25 12.82 12.82
C LEU A 101 -4.66 12.18 14.09
N GLU A 102 -4.80 12.79 15.27
CA GLU A 102 -4.37 12.18 16.54
C GLU A 102 -5.17 10.91 16.84
N TRP A 103 -6.48 10.92 16.61
CA TRP A 103 -7.33 9.74 16.76
C TRP A 103 -6.89 8.62 15.81
N LEU A 104 -6.67 8.91 14.53
CA LEU A 104 -6.23 7.94 13.54
C LEU A 104 -4.88 7.33 13.90
N LYS A 105 -3.90 8.15 14.32
CA LYS A 105 -2.58 7.68 14.76
C LYS A 105 -2.69 6.73 15.95
N LYS A 106 -3.56 7.04 16.91
CA LYS A 106 -3.82 6.16 18.05
C LYS A 106 -4.41 4.83 17.60
N LEU A 107 -5.41 4.86 16.71
CA LEU A 107 -6.03 3.65 16.17
C LEU A 107 -5.03 2.75 15.42
N ILE A 108 -4.13 3.33 14.64
CA ILE A 108 -3.08 2.60 13.92
C ILE A 108 -2.19 1.83 14.91
N VAL A 109 -1.79 2.46 16.02
CA VAL A 109 -0.97 1.82 17.06
C VAL A 109 -1.76 0.74 17.79
N GLU A 110 -3.03 1.00 18.14
CA GLU A 110 -3.90 0.04 18.85
C GLU A 110 -4.26 -1.19 18.02
N THR A 111 -4.22 -1.07 16.68
CA THR A 111 -4.45 -2.21 15.77
C THR A 111 -3.36 -3.27 15.89
N ASP A 112 -2.17 -2.90 16.37
CA ASP A 112 -1.01 -3.79 16.58
C ASP A 112 -0.68 -4.67 15.37
N SER A 113 -0.79 -4.10 14.16
CA SER A 113 -0.44 -4.80 12.94
C SER A 113 1.03 -5.22 12.97
N PRO A 114 1.40 -6.40 12.47
CA PRO A 114 2.81 -6.77 12.34
C PRO A 114 3.60 -5.79 11.47
N VAL A 115 4.82 -5.48 11.90
CA VAL A 115 5.77 -4.66 11.14
C VAL A 115 6.53 -5.56 10.16
N MET A 116 6.39 -5.25 8.87
CA MET A 116 6.97 -6.01 7.75
C MET A 116 7.58 -5.06 6.72
N PHE A 117 8.35 -5.57 5.77
CA PHE A 117 8.75 -4.73 4.63
C PHE A 117 7.56 -4.51 3.70
N THR A 118 7.01 -3.30 3.74
CA THR A 118 5.78 -2.88 3.04
C THR A 118 6.09 -2.09 1.78
N HIS A 119 5.17 -2.12 0.83
CA HIS A 119 5.18 -1.23 -0.32
C HIS A 119 4.83 0.22 0.09
N VAL A 120 3.92 0.36 1.04
CA VAL A 120 3.23 1.58 1.48
C VAL A 120 2.24 2.10 0.44
N ASP A 121 2.60 2.14 -0.84
CA ASP A 121 1.69 2.54 -1.92
C ASP A 121 1.16 1.33 -2.70
N PHE A 122 0.65 0.30 -2.00
CA PHE A 122 0.23 -0.97 -2.62
C PHE A 122 -1.14 -0.83 -3.30
N ARG A 123 -1.14 -0.20 -4.47
CA ARG A 123 -2.35 0.19 -5.21
C ARG A 123 -2.30 -0.23 -6.68
N GLY A 124 -3.45 -0.24 -7.35
CA GLY A 124 -3.59 -0.82 -8.69
C GLY A 124 -2.67 -0.24 -9.76
N SER A 125 -2.32 1.05 -9.66
CA SER A 125 -1.36 1.70 -10.58
C SER A 125 0.06 1.17 -10.47
N ASN A 126 0.45 0.61 -9.32
CA ASN A 126 1.80 0.12 -9.03
C ASN A 126 1.91 -1.41 -9.19
N ILE A 127 0.84 -2.04 -9.69
CA ILE A 127 0.74 -3.47 -9.92
C ILE A 127 0.58 -3.69 -11.43
N MET A 128 1.65 -4.17 -12.07
CA MET A 128 1.64 -4.46 -13.50
C MET A 128 1.19 -5.90 -13.73
N VAL A 129 0.19 -6.08 -14.58
CA VAL A 129 -0.21 -7.39 -15.09
C VAL A 129 0.33 -7.54 -16.50
N THR A 130 1.16 -8.56 -16.67
CA THR A 130 1.93 -8.81 -17.88
C THR A 130 1.45 -10.09 -18.56
N GLU A 131 1.68 -10.20 -19.87
CA GLU A 131 1.30 -11.41 -20.63
C GLU A 131 2.23 -12.60 -20.32
N THR A 132 3.47 -12.34 -19.91
CA THR A 132 4.54 -13.36 -19.82
C THR A 132 5.05 -13.61 -18.40
N ASP A 133 5.07 -12.58 -17.54
CA ASP A 133 5.71 -12.61 -16.22
C ASP A 133 4.67 -12.61 -15.07
N GLY A 134 3.37 -12.67 -15.40
CA GLY A 134 2.29 -12.54 -14.43
C GLY A 134 2.24 -11.14 -13.82
N ILE A 135 2.17 -11.06 -12.50
CA ILE A 135 2.16 -9.83 -11.72
C ILE A 135 3.59 -9.38 -11.38
N VAL A 136 3.86 -8.10 -11.66
CA VAL A 136 5.11 -7.42 -11.31
C VAL A 136 4.77 -6.15 -10.54
N LEU A 137 5.29 -6.05 -9.31
CA LEU A 137 5.16 -4.86 -8.48
C LEU A 137 6.21 -3.82 -8.89
N CYS A 138 5.88 -2.54 -8.88
CA CYS A 138 6.81 -1.46 -9.20
C CYS A 138 6.61 -0.24 -8.29
N ASP A 139 7.49 0.74 -8.42
CA ASP A 139 7.40 2.01 -7.70
C ASP A 139 7.54 1.90 -6.16
N PHE A 140 8.67 1.33 -5.74
CA PHE A 140 8.99 1.10 -4.33
C PHE A 140 9.56 2.33 -3.61
N GLU A 141 9.22 3.56 -4.03
CA GLU A 141 9.86 4.78 -3.51
C GLU A 141 9.54 5.07 -2.03
N TYR A 142 8.37 4.65 -1.57
CA TYR A 142 7.92 4.78 -0.17
C TYR A 142 8.19 3.53 0.67
N SER A 143 8.65 2.45 0.04
CA SER A 143 8.72 1.14 0.70
C SER A 143 9.67 1.14 1.89
N CYS A 144 9.18 0.65 3.02
CA CYS A 144 9.93 0.62 4.27
C CYS A 144 9.39 -0.46 5.22
N ASN A 145 10.08 -0.70 6.33
CA ASN A 145 9.52 -1.57 7.37
C ASN A 145 8.47 -0.79 8.18
N ASP A 146 7.20 -1.10 7.97
CA ASP A 146 6.05 -0.46 8.62
C ASP A 146 4.89 -1.47 8.76
N TYR A 147 3.75 -1.03 9.25
CA TYR A 147 2.56 -1.86 9.50
C TYR A 147 2.00 -2.48 8.21
N ARG A 148 2.02 -3.82 8.11
CA ARG A 148 1.52 -4.57 6.93
C ARG A 148 0.05 -4.27 6.60
N GLY A 149 -0.74 -3.89 7.61
CA GLY A 149 -2.14 -3.48 7.47
C GLY A 149 -2.35 -2.37 6.45
N PHE A 150 -1.37 -1.49 6.23
CA PHE A 150 -1.51 -0.37 5.31
C PHE A 150 -1.53 -0.81 3.84
N ASP A 151 -0.73 -1.82 3.46
CA ASP A 151 -0.74 -2.37 2.11
C ASP A 151 -2.08 -3.06 1.80
N PHE A 152 -2.64 -3.80 2.78
CA PHE A 152 -3.99 -4.37 2.67
C PHE A 152 -5.06 -3.28 2.54
N GLY A 153 -5.02 -2.28 3.42
CA GLY A 153 -5.95 -1.15 3.38
C GLY A 153 -5.93 -0.43 2.03
N SER A 154 -4.74 -0.24 1.45
CA SER A 154 -4.56 0.42 0.16
C SER A 154 -5.25 -0.33 -0.97
N ILE A 155 -4.97 -1.63 -1.14
CA ILE A 155 -5.55 -2.41 -2.24
C ILE A 155 -7.05 -2.66 -2.05
N PHE A 156 -7.51 -2.86 -0.82
CA PHE A 156 -8.93 -3.07 -0.52
C PHE A 156 -9.76 -1.79 -0.64
N ASN A 157 -9.18 -0.62 -0.35
CA ASN A 157 -9.84 0.66 -0.57
C ASN A 157 -10.04 0.97 -2.07
N GLU A 158 -9.12 0.54 -2.94
CA GLU A 158 -9.29 0.67 -4.40
C GLU A 158 -10.14 -0.44 -5.03
N TRP A 159 -10.53 -1.46 -4.27
CA TRP A 159 -11.23 -2.62 -4.80
C TRP A 159 -12.62 -2.27 -5.30
N GLY A 160 -12.97 -2.70 -6.51
CA GLY A 160 -14.23 -2.35 -7.16
C GLY A 160 -14.34 -0.88 -7.61
N ASN A 161 -13.37 -0.03 -7.26
CA ASN A 161 -13.43 1.41 -7.51
C ASN A 161 -12.70 1.80 -8.79
N ALA A 162 -13.30 2.73 -9.56
CA ALA A 162 -12.65 3.28 -10.74
C ALA A 162 -11.42 4.10 -10.34
N TYR A 163 -10.42 4.16 -11.22
CA TYR A 163 -9.20 4.93 -10.97
C TYR A 163 -9.50 6.37 -10.55
N GLY A 164 -8.88 6.82 -9.46
CA GLY A 164 -9.07 8.15 -8.89
C GLY A 164 -10.35 8.33 -8.05
N LYS A 165 -11.20 7.31 -7.91
CA LYS A 165 -12.33 7.32 -6.97
C LYS A 165 -11.90 6.70 -5.64
N HIS A 166 -11.40 7.54 -4.74
CA HIS A 166 -10.90 7.12 -3.42
C HIS A 166 -11.97 7.04 -2.32
N PHE A 167 -13.24 7.24 -2.66
CA PHE A 167 -14.38 7.31 -1.72
C PHE A 167 -15.56 6.43 -2.17
N GLY A 168 -15.27 5.29 -2.79
CA GLY A 168 -16.29 4.29 -3.09
C GLY A 168 -16.59 3.41 -1.89
N GLU A 169 -17.43 2.40 -2.10
CA GLU A 169 -17.68 1.39 -1.07
C GLU A 169 -16.40 0.58 -0.82
N PHE A 170 -16.12 0.32 0.45
CA PHE A 170 -15.06 -0.60 0.83
C PHE A 170 -15.48 -2.02 0.46
N THR A 171 -14.53 -2.86 0.02
CA THR A 171 -14.85 -4.23 -0.36
C THR A 171 -15.34 -5.07 0.84
N ASP A 172 -16.09 -6.12 0.54
CA ASP A 172 -16.62 -7.06 1.51
C ASP A 172 -15.72 -8.31 1.70
N ASP A 173 -16.11 -9.13 2.67
CA ASP A 173 -15.45 -10.38 3.03
C ASP A 173 -15.36 -11.37 1.87
N HIS A 174 -16.25 -11.28 0.88
CA HIS A 174 -16.23 -12.17 -0.29
C HIS A 174 -14.93 -12.00 -1.10
N ASN A 175 -14.39 -10.78 -1.18
CA ASN A 175 -13.10 -10.54 -1.84
C ASN A 175 -11.92 -10.55 -0.86
N ILE A 176 -12.12 -10.09 0.38
CA ILE A 176 -11.03 -10.00 1.38
C ILE A 176 -10.57 -11.40 1.79
N ILE A 177 -11.48 -12.30 2.15
CA ILE A 177 -11.12 -13.60 2.74
C ILE A 177 -10.24 -14.42 1.79
N PRO A 178 -10.59 -14.63 0.49
CA PRO A 178 -9.75 -15.42 -0.40
C PRO A 178 -8.37 -14.81 -0.63
N PHE A 179 -8.26 -13.47 -0.64
CA PHE A 179 -6.98 -12.78 -0.74
C PHE A 179 -6.11 -13.04 0.48
N ILE A 180 -6.67 -12.87 1.68
CA ILE A 180 -5.97 -13.08 2.95
C ILE A 180 -5.57 -14.55 3.14
N GLU A 181 -6.44 -15.50 2.79
CA GLU A 181 -6.13 -16.93 2.85
C GLU A 181 -4.93 -17.27 1.94
N SER A 182 -4.93 -16.78 0.69
CA SER A 182 -3.82 -16.99 -0.23
C SER A 182 -2.52 -16.30 0.24
N TYR A 183 -2.64 -15.14 0.91
CA TYR A 183 -1.50 -14.45 1.49
C TYR A 183 -0.90 -15.27 2.64
N ILE A 184 -1.73 -15.75 3.56
CA ILE A 184 -1.30 -16.56 4.71
C ILE A 184 -0.67 -17.87 4.23
N GLU A 185 -1.29 -18.57 3.27
CA GLU A 185 -0.74 -19.81 2.71
C GLU A 185 0.67 -19.61 2.16
N GLU A 186 0.88 -18.56 1.35
CA GLU A 186 2.19 -18.26 0.78
C GLU A 186 3.19 -17.84 1.86
N SER A 187 2.78 -17.04 2.84
CA SER A 187 3.65 -16.66 3.94
C SER A 187 4.08 -17.88 4.76
N VAL A 188 3.18 -18.82 5.06
CA VAL A 188 3.52 -20.09 5.72
C VAL A 188 4.52 -20.90 4.87
N ASN A 189 4.38 -20.91 3.55
CA ASN A 189 5.34 -21.57 2.66
C ASN A 189 6.74 -20.93 2.70
N ILE A 190 6.84 -19.63 2.95
CA ILE A 190 8.11 -18.89 2.97
C ILE A 190 8.79 -18.94 4.35
N VAL A 191 8.06 -18.66 5.42
CA VAL A 191 8.62 -18.47 6.76
C VAL A 191 8.27 -19.57 7.76
N GLY A 192 7.40 -20.51 7.39
CA GLY A 192 6.97 -21.63 8.24
C GLY A 192 5.67 -21.38 9.01
N GLN A 193 5.23 -22.40 9.76
CA GLN A 193 3.93 -22.42 10.43
C GLN A 193 3.73 -21.37 11.52
N ASP A 194 4.81 -20.78 12.04
CA ASP A 194 4.71 -19.75 13.08
C ASP A 194 4.01 -18.48 12.57
N PHE A 195 4.00 -18.24 11.26
CA PHE A 195 3.27 -17.12 10.65
C PHE A 195 1.75 -17.25 10.73
N ALA A 196 1.21 -18.48 10.75
CA ALA A 196 -0.24 -18.70 10.80
C ALA A 196 -0.86 -18.33 12.16
N ARG A 197 -0.03 -17.98 13.15
CA ARG A 197 -0.45 -17.60 14.50
C ARG A 197 -0.48 -16.08 14.72
N ASP A 198 0.01 -15.31 13.73
CA ASP A 198 0.09 -13.83 13.71
C ASP A 198 -1.03 -13.18 12.89
#